data_AF-A0A011WRR3-F1
#
_entry.id   AF-A0A011WRR3-F1
#
_cell.length_a   1.000
_cell.length_b   1.000
_cell.length_c   1.000
_cell.angle_alpha   90.00
_cell.angle_beta   90.00
_cell.angle_gamma   90.00
#
_symmetry.space_group_name_H-M   'P 1'
#
loop_
_entity.id
_entity.type
_entity.pdbx_description
1 polymer ?
#
loop_
_entity_poly.entity_id
_entity_poly.type
_entity_poly.pdbx_seq_one_letter_code
_entity_poly.pdbx_strand_id
1 'polypeptide(L)'
;MSGERIGITEEVLEKINGYAVGKLKSEQVYCFSVLLCDNDVDRDYERFSDEALDRLAVMFRGRTGIFDHDHRSRGQTARIYDTEVRSYPDRKTMDGRDYRALMGFAYMVRTEDNKSLIAEIEGGIKKEVSVGCSVAKRICSVCGADGAKGGCNHIKGRSYGGKLCYVELDEPMDAYEWSFVAVPAQRAAGVTKVYGEREVNAEIEKLRAAQEQFCEELRGDIIRLGCFVKSYDIVEVEDMDIFALMELKKKLSRQLREEAASGKAAGVAAEYDSGEMEAFRV
;
A
#
# COMPACT_ATOMS: atom_id res chain seq x y z
N MET A 1 16.33 -17.57 -15.57
CA MET A 1 15.85 -17.00 -14.29
C MET A 1 14.92 -15.86 -14.63
N SER A 2 13.63 -16.17 -14.72
CA SER A 2 12.58 -15.26 -15.15
C SER A 2 12.17 -14.37 -13.97
N GLY A 3 12.51 -13.08 -14.02
CA GLY A 3 11.80 -12.09 -13.22
C GLY A 3 10.34 -12.14 -13.64
N GLU A 4 9.46 -12.57 -12.73
CA GLU A 4 8.02 -12.55 -12.94
C GLU A 4 7.62 -11.12 -13.26
N ARG A 5 7.25 -10.91 -14.54
CA ARG A 5 6.71 -9.66 -15.06
C ARG A 5 5.47 -9.31 -14.24
N ILE A 6 5.21 -8.02 -14.05
CA ILE A 6 3.89 -7.52 -13.68
C ILE A 6 2.89 -8.30 -14.55
N GLY A 7 2.10 -9.17 -13.93
CA GLY A 7 1.04 -9.87 -14.64
C GLY A 7 0.16 -8.78 -15.22
N ILE A 8 0.15 -8.65 -16.54
CA ILE A 8 -0.73 -7.69 -17.21
C ILE A 8 -2.12 -8.31 -17.12
N THR A 9 -2.80 -8.06 -16.00
CA THR A 9 -4.14 -8.56 -15.72
C THR A 9 -5.15 -7.88 -16.63
N GLU A 10 -6.35 -8.46 -16.73
CA GLU A 10 -7.44 -7.85 -17.50
C GLU A 10 -7.80 -6.45 -16.94
N GLU A 11 -7.76 -6.27 -15.62
CA GLU A 11 -8.00 -4.96 -14.98
C GLU A 11 -6.94 -3.92 -15.35
N VAL A 12 -5.66 -4.31 -15.40
CA VAL A 12 -4.57 -3.43 -15.85
C VAL A 12 -4.77 -3.08 -17.33
N LEU A 13 -5.12 -4.06 -18.15
CA LEU A 13 -5.44 -3.85 -19.57
C LEU A 13 -6.63 -2.92 -19.78
N GLU A 14 -7.68 -3.03 -18.97
CA GLU A 14 -8.85 -2.16 -19.04
C GLU A 14 -8.46 -0.70 -18.76
N LYS A 15 -7.68 -0.44 -17.70
CA LYS A 15 -7.17 0.89 -17.38
C LYS A 15 -6.30 1.45 -18.51
N ILE A 16 -5.41 0.64 -19.08
CA ILE A 16 -4.57 1.04 -20.22
C ILE A 16 -5.44 1.38 -21.44
N ASN A 17 -6.41 0.52 -21.76
CA ASN A 17 -7.32 0.71 -22.89
C ASN A 17 -8.24 1.92 -22.71
N GLY A 18 -8.49 2.38 -21.48
CA GLY A 18 -9.15 3.66 -21.22
C GLY A 18 -8.41 4.89 -21.78
N TYR A 19 -7.10 4.79 -22.01
CA TYR A 19 -6.29 5.85 -22.62
C TYR A 19 -5.88 5.56 -24.07
N ALA A 20 -5.99 4.30 -24.52
CA ALA A 20 -5.61 3.92 -25.87
C ALA A 20 -6.74 4.23 -26.86
N VAL A 21 -6.38 4.64 -28.08
CA VAL A 21 -7.36 4.86 -29.17
C VAL A 21 -7.89 3.53 -29.72
N GLY A 22 -7.02 2.51 -29.80
CA GLY A 22 -7.37 1.16 -30.23
C GLY A 22 -7.21 0.16 -29.09
N LYS A 23 -7.97 -0.94 -29.14
CA LYS A 23 -7.90 -2.00 -28.14
C LYS A 23 -6.54 -2.72 -28.21
N LEU A 24 -5.70 -2.49 -27.21
CA LEU A 24 -4.41 -3.14 -26.99
C LEU A 24 -4.59 -4.48 -26.27
N LYS A 25 -3.74 -5.44 -26.64
CA LYS A 25 -3.58 -6.74 -25.97
C LYS A 25 -2.37 -6.75 -25.05
N SER A 26 -2.31 -7.67 -24.10
CA SER A 26 -1.20 -7.85 -23.15
C SER A 26 0.17 -7.92 -23.83
N GLU A 27 0.27 -8.60 -24.96
CA GLU A 27 1.55 -8.79 -25.67
C GLU A 27 2.03 -7.51 -26.35
N GLN A 28 1.16 -6.53 -26.55
CA GLN A 28 1.46 -5.27 -27.21
C GLN A 28 1.95 -4.19 -26.24
N VAL A 29 1.90 -4.45 -24.93
CA VAL A 29 2.23 -3.46 -23.91
C VAL A 29 3.38 -3.91 -23.02
N TYR A 30 4.17 -2.93 -22.60
CA TYR A 30 5.19 -3.08 -21.55
C TYR A 30 4.77 -2.20 -20.38
N CYS A 31 4.60 -2.78 -19.20
CA CYS A 31 4.19 -2.08 -17.99
C CYS A 31 5.34 -2.02 -16.98
N PHE A 32 5.44 -0.91 -16.26
CA PHE A 32 6.40 -0.72 -15.18
C PHE A 32 5.85 0.31 -14.18
N SER A 33 6.41 0.35 -12.98
CA SER A 33 6.10 1.40 -12.00
C SER A 33 7.21 2.41 -11.89
N VAL A 34 6.83 3.59 -11.43
CA VAL A 34 7.71 4.72 -11.24
C VAL A 34 7.33 5.39 -9.92
N LEU A 35 8.31 5.66 -9.06
CA LEU A 35 8.15 6.62 -7.97
C LEU A 35 8.29 8.02 -8.59
N LEU A 36 7.21 8.78 -8.61
CA LEU A 36 7.13 10.08 -9.30
C LEU A 36 7.68 11.20 -8.42
N CYS A 37 7.15 11.34 -7.21
CA CYS A 37 7.61 12.31 -6.21
C CYS A 37 7.27 11.82 -4.80
N ASP A 38 7.86 12.45 -3.79
CA ASP A 38 7.66 12.10 -2.38
C ASP A 38 7.61 13.35 -1.48
N ASN A 39 7.35 13.12 -0.20
CA ASN A 39 7.24 14.16 0.81
C ASN A 39 8.58 14.46 1.52
N ASP A 40 9.70 13.93 1.07
CA ASP A 40 11.00 14.21 1.68
C ASP A 40 11.66 15.45 1.06
N VAL A 41 12.62 16.04 1.78
CA VAL A 41 13.34 17.21 1.27
C VAL A 41 14.36 16.78 0.23
N ASP A 42 14.31 17.40 -0.93
CA ASP A 42 14.99 16.95 -2.14
C ASP A 42 16.37 17.58 -2.33
N ARG A 43 16.90 17.57 -3.56
CA ARG A 43 18.20 18.19 -3.88
C ARG A 43 18.12 19.72 -4.06
N ASP A 44 16.95 20.24 -4.38
CA ASP A 44 16.65 21.67 -4.56
C ASP A 44 16.09 22.30 -3.27
N TYR A 45 16.07 21.51 -2.18
CA TYR A 45 15.51 21.86 -0.88
C TYR A 45 14.02 22.19 -0.99
N GLU A 46 13.31 21.40 -1.78
CA GLU A 46 11.86 21.37 -1.87
C GLU A 46 11.31 20.04 -1.35
N ARG A 47 10.03 20.01 -1.00
CA ARG A 47 9.29 18.77 -0.68
C ARG A 47 7.83 18.97 -1.05
N PHE A 48 7.10 17.90 -1.37
CA PHE A 48 5.65 17.99 -1.48
C PHE A 48 4.98 17.86 -0.10
N SER A 49 3.88 18.59 0.09
CA SER A 49 2.95 18.30 1.19
C SER A 49 2.28 16.94 0.95
N ASP A 50 1.80 16.34 2.03
CA ASP A 50 1.04 15.10 1.99
C ASP A 50 -0.24 15.25 1.15
N GLU A 51 -0.93 16.38 1.31
CA GLU A 51 -2.12 16.75 0.55
C GLU A 51 -1.79 17.02 -0.93
N ALA A 52 -0.61 17.54 -1.24
CA ALA A 52 -0.16 17.71 -2.61
C ALA A 52 0.05 16.36 -3.29
N LEU A 53 0.64 15.37 -2.61
CA LEU A 53 0.79 14.02 -3.17
C LEU A 53 -0.57 13.41 -3.53
N ASP A 54 -1.57 13.54 -2.65
CA ASP A 54 -2.91 13.01 -2.87
C ASP A 54 -3.61 13.68 -4.06
N ARG A 55 -3.46 15.01 -4.22
CA ARG A 55 -4.00 15.74 -5.39
C ARG A 55 -3.25 15.41 -6.68
N LEU A 56 -1.92 15.33 -6.61
CA LEU A 56 -1.08 14.99 -7.77
C LEU A 56 -1.39 13.57 -8.27
N ALA A 57 -1.73 12.62 -7.40
CA ALA A 57 -2.15 11.29 -7.81
C ALA A 57 -3.28 11.35 -8.85
N VAL A 58 -4.31 12.15 -8.57
CA VAL A 58 -5.43 12.34 -9.51
C VAL A 58 -4.95 12.96 -10.82
N MET A 59 -4.07 13.97 -10.75
CA MET A 59 -3.60 14.74 -11.90
C MET A 59 -2.62 13.99 -12.81
N PHE A 60 -1.83 13.06 -12.26
CA PHE A 60 -0.84 12.30 -13.04
C PHE A 60 -1.45 11.16 -13.84
N ARG A 61 -2.68 10.74 -13.54
CA ARG A 61 -3.39 9.73 -14.36
C ARG A 61 -3.51 10.21 -15.81
N GLY A 62 -3.09 9.37 -16.74
CA GLY A 62 -3.05 9.68 -18.16
C GLY A 62 -1.92 10.61 -18.60
N ARG A 63 -1.04 11.08 -17.71
CA ARG A 63 0.09 11.95 -18.10
C ARG A 63 1.18 11.17 -18.83
N THR A 64 1.80 11.87 -19.77
CA THR A 64 2.81 11.31 -20.66
C THR A 64 4.17 11.25 -19.98
N GLY A 65 4.90 10.18 -20.26
CA GLY A 65 6.32 10.01 -19.97
C GLY A 65 7.15 10.50 -21.15
N ILE A 66 8.13 11.40 -20.90
CA ILE A 66 9.04 11.91 -21.92
C ILE A 66 10.52 11.67 -21.60
N PHE A 67 11.42 12.05 -22.51
CA PHE A 67 12.88 12.04 -22.30
C PHE A 67 13.43 13.46 -22.20
N ASP A 68 14.33 13.69 -21.24
CA ASP A 68 15.15 14.90 -21.08
C ASP A 68 14.37 16.24 -21.09
N HIS A 69 13.11 16.22 -20.63
CA HIS A 69 12.17 17.34 -20.73
C HIS A 69 12.06 17.97 -22.14
N ASP A 70 12.45 17.23 -23.19
CA ASP A 70 12.30 17.71 -24.56
C ASP A 70 10.80 17.65 -24.93
N HIS A 71 10.15 18.82 -24.91
CA HIS A 71 8.74 18.98 -25.26
C HIS A 71 8.45 18.68 -26.74
N ARG A 72 9.45 18.32 -27.56
CA ARG A 72 9.22 17.79 -28.90
C ARG A 72 8.40 16.51 -28.82
N SER A 73 7.40 16.40 -29.70
CA SER A 73 6.44 15.29 -29.76
C SER A 73 7.07 13.89 -29.84
N ARG A 74 8.30 13.79 -30.37
CA ARG A 74 9.06 12.53 -30.45
C ARG A 74 9.46 11.94 -29.10
N GLY A 75 9.43 12.73 -28.02
CA GLY A 75 9.80 12.27 -26.68
C GLY A 75 8.73 11.47 -25.95
N GLN A 76 7.48 11.46 -26.41
CA GLN A 76 6.36 10.78 -25.71
C GLN A 76 6.45 9.26 -25.87
N THR A 77 6.98 8.59 -24.85
CA THR A 77 7.32 7.16 -24.93
C THR A 77 6.46 6.29 -24.03
N ALA A 78 5.90 6.85 -22.95
CA ALA A 78 5.08 6.13 -21.97
C ALA A 78 3.86 6.95 -21.55
N ARG A 79 2.89 6.30 -20.90
CA ARG A 79 1.73 6.96 -20.28
C ARG A 79 1.36 6.30 -18.96
N ILE A 80 0.99 7.11 -17.97
CA ILE A 80 0.50 6.61 -16.68
C ILE A 80 -0.94 6.12 -16.85
N TYR A 81 -1.22 4.86 -16.54
CA TYR A 81 -2.57 4.30 -16.54
C TYR A 81 -3.22 4.31 -15.16
N ASP A 82 -2.42 4.32 -14.09
CA ASP A 82 -2.92 4.38 -12.71
C ASP A 82 -1.89 5.03 -11.78
N THR A 83 -2.33 5.45 -10.60
CA THR A 83 -1.48 6.08 -9.59
C THR A 83 -1.87 5.63 -8.19
N GLU A 84 -0.94 5.68 -7.26
CA GLU A 84 -1.16 5.31 -5.87
C GLU A 84 -0.23 6.10 -4.95
N VAL A 85 -0.75 6.72 -3.89
CA VAL A 85 0.10 7.26 -2.82
C VAL A 85 0.35 6.15 -1.81
N ARG A 86 1.63 5.81 -1.58
CA ARG A 86 2.05 4.80 -0.61
C ARG A 86 2.66 5.47 0.61
N SER A 87 2.34 4.91 1.78
CA SER A 87 2.90 5.30 3.06
C SER A 87 3.87 4.23 3.55
N TYR A 88 5.03 4.66 4.03
CA TYR A 88 6.10 3.79 4.53
C TYR A 88 6.41 4.19 5.97
N PRO A 89 5.63 3.72 6.97
CA PRO A 89 5.76 4.16 8.36
C PRO A 89 7.13 3.83 8.98
N ASP A 90 7.80 2.78 8.48
CA ASP A 90 9.15 2.38 8.90
C ASP A 90 10.26 3.28 8.34
N ARG A 91 9.93 4.22 7.45
CA ARG A 91 10.86 5.20 6.87
C ARG A 91 10.43 6.60 7.27
N LYS A 92 11.37 7.37 7.82
CA LYS A 92 11.14 8.79 8.17
C LYS A 92 11.73 9.73 7.14
N THR A 93 11.04 10.84 6.90
CA THR A 93 11.56 12.00 6.16
C THR A 93 12.64 12.71 6.98
N MET A 94 13.41 13.59 6.33
CA MET A 94 14.46 14.39 6.97
C MET A 94 13.95 15.20 8.19
N ASP A 95 12.70 15.63 8.16
CA ASP A 95 12.02 16.37 9.22
C ASP A 95 11.12 15.49 10.12
N GLY A 96 11.26 14.17 10.04
CA GLY A 96 10.74 13.22 11.02
C GLY A 96 9.30 12.73 10.81
N ARG A 97 8.66 13.05 9.69
CA ARG A 97 7.34 12.50 9.34
C ARG A 97 7.47 11.12 8.70
N ASP A 98 6.35 10.42 8.60
CA ASP A 98 6.27 9.19 7.82
C ASP A 98 6.52 9.50 6.34
N TYR A 99 7.37 8.70 5.72
CA TYR A 99 7.67 8.84 4.31
C TYR A 99 6.46 8.41 3.48
N ARG A 100 6.05 9.30 2.57
CA ARG A 100 4.98 9.04 1.60
C ARG A 100 5.49 9.34 0.20
N ALA A 101 5.10 8.50 -0.75
CA ALA A 101 5.51 8.66 -2.14
C ALA A 101 4.32 8.45 -3.07
N LEU A 102 4.26 9.25 -4.12
CA LEU A 102 3.36 9.05 -5.24
C LEU A 102 3.97 8.08 -6.24
N MET A 103 3.33 6.93 -6.38
CA MET A 103 3.63 5.92 -7.39
C MET A 103 2.79 6.16 -8.65
N GLY A 104 3.44 6.09 -9.81
CA GLY A 104 2.79 6.01 -11.11
C GLY A 104 2.97 4.61 -11.71
N PHE A 105 1.92 4.08 -12.30
CA PHE A 105 1.98 2.86 -13.09
C PHE A 105 1.88 3.22 -14.56
N ALA A 106 2.95 2.96 -15.30
CA ALA A 106 3.10 3.40 -16.68
C ALA A 106 3.10 2.22 -17.65
N TYR A 107 2.68 2.50 -18.88
CA TYR A 107 2.78 1.56 -19.99
C TYR A 107 3.43 2.21 -21.22
N MET A 108 4.06 1.36 -22.04
CA MET A 108 4.54 1.67 -23.38
C MET A 108 3.92 0.68 -24.36
N VAL A 109 3.56 1.14 -25.56
CA VAL A 109 3.24 0.23 -26.67
C VAL A 109 4.55 -0.34 -27.20
N ARG A 110 4.66 -1.66 -27.32
CA ARG A 110 5.85 -2.31 -27.86
C ARG A 110 5.95 -2.06 -29.36
N THR A 111 7.06 -1.49 -29.79
CA THR A 111 7.41 -1.28 -31.20
C THR A 111 8.84 -1.74 -31.44
N GLU A 112 9.24 -1.92 -32.70
CA GLU A 112 10.66 -2.21 -33.01
C GLU A 112 11.59 -1.09 -32.52
N ASP A 113 11.14 0.17 -32.64
CA ASP A 113 11.93 1.36 -32.33
C ASP A 113 12.22 1.54 -30.83
N ASN A 114 11.41 0.95 -29.93
CA ASN A 114 11.57 1.13 -28.49
C ASN A 114 12.04 -0.13 -27.73
N LYS A 115 12.44 -1.19 -28.44
CA LYS A 115 12.97 -2.41 -27.82
C LYS A 115 14.21 -2.15 -26.96
N SER A 116 15.15 -1.32 -27.46
CA SER A 116 16.35 -0.94 -26.71
C SER A 116 15.98 -0.20 -25.43
N LEU A 117 15.06 0.76 -25.51
CA LEU A 117 14.60 1.51 -24.36
C LEU A 117 13.94 0.61 -23.31
N ILE A 118 13.06 -0.31 -23.71
CA ILE A 118 12.45 -1.27 -22.79
C ILE A 118 13.55 -2.10 -22.09
N ALA A 119 14.54 -2.58 -22.85
CA ALA A 119 15.66 -3.33 -22.28
C ALA A 119 16.54 -2.48 -21.33
N GLU A 120 16.74 -1.19 -21.62
CA GLU A 120 17.45 -0.26 -20.75
C GLU A 120 16.69 0.02 -19.44
N ILE A 121 15.35 0.10 -19.49
CA ILE A 121 14.50 0.22 -18.30
C ILE A 121 14.59 -1.07 -17.47
N GLU A 122 14.40 -2.23 -18.09
CA GLU A 122 14.50 -3.54 -17.42
C GLU A 122 15.90 -3.78 -16.84
N GLY A 123 16.94 -3.32 -17.53
CA GLY A 123 18.34 -3.37 -17.10
C GLY A 123 18.70 -2.33 -16.04
N GLY A 124 17.81 -1.38 -15.72
CA GLY A 124 18.05 -0.31 -14.76
C GLY A 124 19.03 0.76 -15.23
N ILE A 125 19.30 0.84 -16.54
CA ILE A 125 20.09 1.89 -17.18
C ILE A 125 19.26 3.18 -17.31
N LYS A 126 17.99 3.05 -17.68
CA LYS A 126 17.00 4.15 -17.65
C LYS A 126 16.15 4.00 -16.39
N LYS A 127 16.60 4.63 -15.31
CA LYS A 127 16.01 4.45 -13.99
C LYS A 127 15.44 5.72 -13.42
N GLU A 128 16.20 6.81 -13.40
CA GLU A 128 15.82 8.01 -12.69
C GLU A 128 14.75 8.81 -13.45
N VAL A 129 13.80 9.38 -12.71
CA VAL A 129 12.75 10.23 -13.29
C VAL A 129 12.55 11.52 -12.53
N SER A 130 11.97 12.50 -13.20
CA SER A 130 11.51 13.75 -12.61
C SER A 130 10.05 14.01 -13.00
N VAL A 131 9.40 14.91 -12.27
CA VAL A 131 8.04 15.37 -12.55
C VAL A 131 8.02 16.85 -12.88
N GLY A 132 7.26 17.22 -13.89
CA GLY A 132 6.90 18.60 -14.19
C GLY A 132 5.50 18.91 -13.66
N CYS A 133 5.38 19.83 -12.72
CA CYS A 133 4.09 20.28 -12.19
C CYS A 133 4.14 21.76 -11.77
N SER A 134 2.98 22.35 -11.52
CA SER A 134 2.86 23.67 -10.91
C SER A 134 2.08 23.61 -9.61
N VAL A 135 2.47 24.48 -8.68
CA VAL A 135 1.85 24.62 -7.36
C VAL A 135 1.52 26.08 -7.08
N ALA A 136 0.40 26.30 -6.38
CA ALA A 136 -0.04 27.63 -5.97
C ALA A 136 0.71 28.13 -4.73
N LYS A 137 1.09 27.23 -3.81
CA LYS A 137 1.74 27.58 -2.55
C LYS A 137 3.17 27.05 -2.47
N ARG A 138 4.06 27.90 -1.94
CA ARG A 138 5.46 27.58 -1.69
C ARG A 138 5.84 28.01 -0.28
N ILE A 139 5.60 27.15 0.71
CA ILE A 139 5.68 27.52 2.12
C ILE A 139 7.11 27.37 2.65
N CYS A 140 7.68 28.44 3.18
CA CYS A 140 9.00 28.40 3.81
C CYS A 140 8.94 27.66 5.14
N SER A 141 9.75 26.62 5.29
CA SER A 141 9.88 25.86 6.55
C SER A 141 10.32 26.70 7.75
N VAL A 142 11.06 27.80 7.57
CA VAL A 142 11.58 28.61 8.68
C VAL A 142 10.53 29.59 9.23
N CYS A 143 9.90 30.39 8.36
CA CYS A 143 8.95 31.43 8.78
C CYS A 143 7.49 31.17 8.43
N GLY A 144 7.18 30.10 7.68
CA GLY A 144 5.82 29.81 7.23
C GLY A 144 5.29 30.75 6.14
N ALA A 145 6.09 31.71 5.66
CA ALA A 145 5.66 32.61 4.58
C ALA A 145 5.52 31.85 3.26
N ASP A 146 4.47 32.17 2.51
CA ASP A 146 4.25 31.68 1.16
C ASP A 146 5.08 32.48 0.16
N GLY A 147 6.12 31.86 -0.38
CA GLY A 147 7.01 32.46 -1.37
C GLY A 147 6.31 32.96 -2.63
N ALA A 148 5.14 32.40 -2.98
CA ALA A 148 4.34 32.90 -4.10
C ALA A 148 3.75 34.30 -3.83
N LYS A 149 3.58 34.68 -2.56
CA LYS A 149 3.05 36.00 -2.12
C LYS A 149 4.16 36.97 -1.69
N GLY A 150 5.41 36.52 -1.66
CA GLY A 150 6.55 37.29 -1.17
C GLY A 150 6.67 37.32 0.37
N GLY A 151 7.56 38.16 0.89
CA GLY A 151 7.77 38.35 2.33
C GLY A 151 8.72 37.36 3.02
N CYS A 152 9.30 36.41 2.28
CA CYS A 152 10.35 35.53 2.79
C CYS A 152 11.74 35.98 2.33
N ASN A 153 12.67 36.13 3.27
CA ASN A 153 14.10 36.42 2.98
C ASN A 153 15.01 35.20 3.26
N HIS A 154 14.44 34.04 3.58
CA HIS A 154 15.21 32.83 3.85
C HIS A 154 15.66 32.18 2.54
N ILE A 155 16.92 31.74 2.51
CA ILE A 155 17.52 31.08 1.35
C ILE A 155 17.45 29.58 1.57
N LYS A 156 16.85 28.87 0.60
CA LYS A 156 16.79 27.41 0.59
C LYS A 156 18.19 26.79 0.78
N GLY A 157 18.27 25.74 1.59
CA GLY A 157 19.52 25.05 1.92
C GLY A 157 20.35 25.69 3.04
N ARG A 158 19.99 26.88 3.55
CA ARG A 158 20.65 27.48 4.72
C ARG A 158 19.94 27.12 6.02
N SER A 159 20.69 27.13 7.12
CA SER A 159 20.15 26.91 8.47
C SER A 159 19.93 28.24 9.20
N TYR A 160 18.78 28.36 9.87
CA TYR A 160 18.39 29.52 10.66
C TYR A 160 17.92 29.02 12.04
N GLY A 161 18.61 29.43 13.11
CA GLY A 161 18.27 28.97 14.47
C GLY A 161 18.30 27.45 14.62
N GLY A 162 19.21 26.76 13.91
CA GLY A 162 19.30 25.29 13.91
C GLY A 162 18.30 24.57 13.00
N LYS A 163 17.37 25.30 12.34
CA LYS A 163 16.40 24.73 11.40
C LYS A 163 16.85 24.92 9.95
N LEU A 164 16.88 23.85 9.17
CA LEU A 164 17.15 23.91 7.73
C LEU A 164 15.98 24.60 6.99
N CYS A 165 16.29 25.53 6.11
CA CYS A 165 15.33 26.16 5.22
C CYS A 165 15.12 25.32 3.96
N TYR A 166 13.99 24.64 3.87
CA TYR A 166 13.39 24.10 2.65
C TYR A 166 12.05 24.77 2.34
N VAL A 167 11.51 24.52 1.14
CA VAL A 167 10.18 24.96 0.71
C VAL A 167 9.25 23.76 0.56
N GLU A 168 8.09 23.85 1.17
CA GLU A 168 7.01 22.91 0.97
C GLU A 168 6.13 23.37 -0.21
N LEU A 169 6.01 22.49 -1.20
CA LEU A 169 5.19 22.64 -2.39
C LEU A 169 3.79 22.11 -2.08
N ASP A 170 2.80 23.01 -2.11
CA ASP A 170 1.43 22.72 -1.73
C ASP A 170 0.43 23.31 -2.72
N GLU A 171 -0.80 22.78 -2.72
CA GLU A 171 -1.84 23.14 -3.69
C GLU A 171 -1.36 23.01 -5.15
N PRO A 172 -1.10 21.78 -5.63
CA PRO A 172 -0.83 21.53 -7.04
C PRO A 172 -1.99 22.03 -7.90
N MET A 173 -1.64 22.72 -8.98
CA MET A 173 -2.57 23.34 -9.93
C MET A 173 -2.62 22.58 -11.25
N ASP A 174 -1.48 22.01 -11.67
CA ASP A 174 -1.41 21.14 -12.85
C ASP A 174 -0.21 20.20 -12.73
N ALA A 175 -0.33 19.03 -13.34
CA ALA A 175 0.75 18.07 -13.58
C ALA A 175 0.96 17.99 -15.10
N TYR A 176 2.14 18.35 -15.58
CA TYR A 176 2.39 18.46 -17.02
C TYR A 176 2.84 17.11 -17.60
N GLU A 177 3.87 16.55 -17.00
CA GLU A 177 4.59 15.38 -17.51
C GLU A 177 5.45 14.75 -16.41
N TRP A 178 5.94 13.56 -16.71
CA TRP A 178 7.07 12.99 -16.01
C TRP A 178 8.11 12.57 -17.05
N SER A 179 9.39 12.56 -16.68
CA SER A 179 10.45 12.31 -17.65
C SER A 179 11.58 11.49 -17.08
N PHE A 180 12.19 10.67 -17.92
CA PHE A 180 13.50 10.10 -17.61
C PHE A 180 14.57 11.19 -17.60
N VAL A 181 15.40 11.18 -16.56
CA VAL A 181 16.50 12.14 -16.36
C VAL A 181 17.74 11.40 -15.87
N ALA A 182 18.92 12.02 -15.96
CA ALA A 182 20.13 11.46 -15.37
C ALA A 182 20.23 11.70 -13.86
N VAL A 183 19.77 12.86 -13.39
CA VAL A 183 19.79 13.25 -11.97
C VAL A 183 18.45 13.86 -11.63
N PRO A 184 17.62 13.18 -10.80
CA PRO A 184 16.33 13.71 -10.40
C PRO A 184 16.48 14.65 -9.20
N ALA A 185 15.59 15.64 -9.09
CA ALA A 185 15.48 16.47 -7.90
C ALA A 185 15.16 15.59 -6.67
N GLN A 186 14.14 14.73 -6.82
CA GLN A 186 13.73 13.76 -5.80
C GLN A 186 14.68 12.57 -5.79
N ARG A 187 15.34 12.32 -4.65
CA ARG A 187 16.41 11.30 -4.55
C ARG A 187 15.91 9.89 -4.83
N ALA A 188 14.66 9.60 -4.51
CA ALA A 188 14.06 8.28 -4.68
C ALA A 188 13.27 8.15 -6.00
N ALA A 189 13.10 9.22 -6.78
CA ALA A 189 12.30 9.18 -7.99
C ALA A 189 12.98 8.35 -9.09
N GLY A 190 12.22 7.40 -9.62
CA GLY A 190 12.70 6.50 -10.64
C GLY A 190 11.82 5.27 -10.81
N VAL A 191 12.20 4.44 -11.79
CA VAL A 191 11.59 3.15 -12.04
C VAL A 191 11.81 2.25 -10.84
N THR A 192 10.72 1.76 -10.28
CA THR A 192 10.72 0.85 -9.13
C THR A 192 10.43 -0.57 -9.59
N LYS A 193 10.97 -1.54 -8.87
CA LYS A 193 10.56 -2.93 -9.02
C LYS A 193 9.19 -3.06 -8.34
N VAL A 194 8.11 -3.17 -9.11
CA VAL A 194 6.83 -3.64 -8.56
C VAL A 194 7.04 -5.09 -8.17
N TYR A 195 7.40 -5.36 -6.91
CA TYR A 195 6.88 -6.58 -6.32
C TYR A 195 5.37 -6.41 -6.23
N GLY A 196 4.60 -7.46 -6.50
CA GLY A 196 3.14 -7.51 -6.48
C GLY A 196 2.50 -7.22 -5.12
N GLU A 197 2.94 -6.17 -4.44
CA GLU A 197 2.46 -5.68 -3.15
C GLU A 197 0.97 -5.43 -3.17
N ARG A 198 0.35 -5.08 -4.31
CA ARG A 198 -1.09 -4.81 -4.35
C ARG A 198 -1.94 -6.07 -4.16
N GLU A 199 -1.58 -7.18 -4.81
CA GLU A 199 -2.27 -8.47 -4.63
C GLU A 199 -1.81 -9.17 -3.36
N VAL A 200 -0.50 -9.17 -3.07
CA VAL A 200 0.04 -9.78 -1.86
C VAL A 200 -0.47 -9.09 -0.59
N ASN A 201 -0.55 -7.75 -0.56
CA ASN A 201 -1.09 -7.05 0.60
C ASN A 201 -2.61 -7.25 0.72
N ALA A 202 -3.36 -7.26 -0.39
CA ALA A 202 -4.80 -7.54 -0.33
C ALA A 202 -5.09 -8.98 0.15
N GLU A 203 -4.30 -9.96 -0.28
CA GLU A 203 -4.37 -11.35 0.18
C GLU A 203 -3.99 -11.44 1.67
N ILE A 204 -2.91 -10.77 2.09
CA ILE A 204 -2.47 -10.71 3.49
C ILE A 204 -3.54 -10.06 4.38
N GLU A 205 -4.14 -8.94 3.97
CA GLU A 205 -5.20 -8.28 4.73
C GLU A 205 -6.45 -9.16 4.84
N LYS A 206 -6.84 -9.85 3.76
CA LYS A 206 -7.92 -10.86 3.82
C LYS A 206 -7.59 -12.00 4.78
N LEU A 207 -6.35 -12.50 4.76
CA LEU A 207 -5.90 -13.56 5.66
C LEU A 207 -5.87 -13.09 7.12
N ARG A 208 -5.44 -11.85 7.39
CA ARG A 208 -5.47 -11.23 8.72
C ARG A 208 -6.90 -11.08 9.24
N ALA A 209 -7.82 -10.59 8.41
CA ALA A 209 -9.23 -10.46 8.77
C ALA A 209 -9.87 -11.83 9.06
N ALA A 210 -9.60 -12.83 8.22
CA ALA A 210 -10.07 -14.21 8.42
C ALA A 210 -9.47 -14.85 9.69
N GLN A 211 -8.18 -14.58 9.96
CA GLN A 211 -7.51 -15.03 11.17
C GLN A 211 -8.15 -14.43 12.44
N GLU A 212 -8.44 -13.12 12.45
CA GLU A 212 -9.08 -12.48 13.59
C GLU A 212 -10.49 -13.02 13.83
N GLN A 213 -11.27 -13.20 12.76
CA GLN A 213 -12.59 -13.81 12.88
C GLN A 213 -12.51 -15.22 13.47
N PHE A 214 -11.55 -16.04 13.02
CA PHE A 214 -11.33 -17.37 13.57
C PHE A 214 -10.91 -17.33 15.04
N CYS A 215 -10.04 -16.39 15.44
CA CYS A 215 -9.64 -16.21 16.82
C CYS A 215 -10.84 -15.83 17.71
N GLU A 216 -11.71 -14.93 17.26
CA GLU A 216 -12.95 -14.57 17.97
C GLU A 216 -13.88 -15.77 18.19
N GLU A 217 -14.12 -16.56 17.14
CA GLU A 217 -14.93 -17.78 17.24
C GLU A 217 -14.30 -18.79 18.22
N LEU A 218 -12.97 -18.93 18.15
CA LEU A 218 -12.20 -19.82 19.01
C LEU A 218 -12.20 -19.36 20.48
N ARG A 219 -12.11 -18.05 20.76
CA ARG A 219 -12.26 -17.48 22.10
C ARG A 219 -13.63 -17.82 22.69
N GLY A 220 -14.69 -17.62 21.90
CA GLY A 220 -16.06 -17.99 22.31
C GLY A 220 -16.21 -19.48 22.64
N ASP A 221 -15.63 -20.36 21.83
CA ASP A 221 -15.61 -21.80 22.12
C ASP A 221 -14.85 -22.15 23.40
N ILE A 222 -13.69 -21.54 23.61
CA ILE A 222 -12.86 -21.75 24.80
C ILE A 222 -13.59 -21.29 26.06
N ILE A 223 -14.25 -20.13 26.03
CA ILE A 223 -15.05 -19.63 27.15
C ILE A 223 -16.18 -20.62 27.49
N ARG A 224 -16.97 -21.05 26.50
CA ARG A 224 -18.04 -22.04 26.70
C ARG A 224 -17.48 -23.33 27.30
N LEU A 225 -16.39 -23.83 26.73
CA LEU A 225 -15.76 -25.08 27.16
C LEU A 225 -15.18 -24.97 28.58
N GLY A 226 -14.57 -23.83 28.92
CA GLY A 226 -14.09 -23.52 30.26
C GLY A 226 -15.21 -23.42 31.29
N CYS A 227 -16.39 -22.89 30.92
CA CYS A 227 -17.57 -22.91 31.79
C CYS A 227 -18.04 -24.34 32.10
N PHE A 228 -17.99 -25.26 31.13
CA PHE A 228 -18.37 -26.67 31.35
C PHE A 228 -17.46 -27.36 32.36
N VAL A 229 -16.14 -27.11 32.29
CA VAL A 229 -15.13 -27.71 33.20
C VAL A 229 -14.80 -26.82 34.41
N LYS A 230 -15.54 -25.72 34.59
CA LYS A 230 -15.34 -24.72 35.68
C LYS A 230 -13.88 -24.25 35.81
N SER A 231 -13.19 -24.06 34.69
CA SER A 231 -11.81 -23.57 34.69
C SER A 231 -11.76 -22.04 34.85
N TYR A 232 -10.82 -21.56 35.65
CA TYR A 232 -10.53 -20.14 35.82
C TYR A 232 -9.56 -19.60 34.77
N ASP A 233 -8.97 -20.47 33.95
CA ASP A 233 -8.04 -20.07 32.90
C ASP A 233 -8.70 -19.25 31.77
N ILE A 234 -10.03 -19.10 31.79
CA ILE A 234 -10.78 -18.36 30.77
C ILE A 234 -10.82 -16.84 30.98
N VAL A 235 -10.28 -16.33 32.09
CA VAL A 235 -10.34 -14.89 32.46
C VAL A 235 -9.42 -14.03 31.60
N GLU A 236 -8.37 -14.59 30.99
CA GLU A 236 -7.37 -13.87 30.19
C GLU A 236 -7.49 -14.15 28.68
N VAL A 237 -8.60 -14.72 28.22
CA VAL A 237 -8.77 -15.23 26.84
C VAL A 237 -8.79 -14.12 25.78
N GLU A 238 -9.21 -12.90 26.14
CA GLU A 238 -9.26 -11.77 25.20
C GLU A 238 -7.88 -11.40 24.64
N ASP A 239 -6.84 -11.43 25.48
CA ASP A 239 -5.50 -10.96 25.10
C ASP A 239 -4.59 -12.08 24.53
N MET A 240 -5.11 -13.30 24.38
CA MET A 240 -4.33 -14.45 23.90
C MET A 240 -4.14 -14.42 22.39
N ASP A 241 -2.94 -14.80 21.95
CA ASP A 241 -2.66 -15.09 20.55
C ASP A 241 -3.24 -16.45 20.11
N ILE A 242 -3.24 -16.70 18.79
CA ILE A 242 -3.82 -17.93 18.22
C ILE A 242 -3.18 -19.22 18.77
N PHE A 243 -1.88 -19.20 19.08
CA PHE A 243 -1.19 -20.39 19.57
C PHE A 243 -1.61 -20.68 21.02
N ALA A 244 -1.67 -19.64 21.84
CA ALA A 244 -2.12 -19.70 23.22
C ALA A 244 -3.59 -20.16 23.31
N LEU A 245 -4.47 -19.66 22.42
CA LEU A 245 -5.86 -20.12 22.32
C LEU A 245 -5.94 -21.61 21.94
N MET A 246 -5.16 -22.06 20.96
CA MET A 246 -5.14 -23.47 20.55
C MET A 246 -4.65 -24.40 21.67
N GLU A 247 -3.64 -23.99 22.43
CA GLU A 247 -3.15 -24.75 23.59
C GLU A 247 -4.19 -24.81 24.71
N LEU A 248 -4.84 -23.69 25.02
CA LEU A 248 -5.88 -23.64 26.03
C LEU A 248 -7.08 -24.51 25.64
N LYS A 249 -7.54 -24.46 24.38
CA LYS A 249 -8.61 -25.35 23.87
C LYS A 249 -8.24 -26.82 24.09
N LYS A 250 -7.00 -27.22 23.76
CA LYS A 250 -6.53 -28.60 23.98
C LYS A 250 -6.55 -28.99 25.45
N LYS A 251 -6.05 -28.11 26.33
CA LYS A 251 -6.02 -28.32 27.78
C LYS A 251 -7.43 -28.53 28.33
N LEU A 252 -8.34 -27.60 28.06
CA LEU A 252 -9.71 -27.67 28.57
C LEU A 252 -10.49 -28.85 27.97
N SER A 253 -10.26 -29.19 26.70
CA SER A 253 -10.87 -30.37 26.05
C SER A 253 -10.42 -31.68 26.69
N ARG A 254 -9.17 -31.76 27.13
CA ARG A 254 -8.65 -32.91 27.89
C ARG A 254 -9.32 -33.01 29.25
N GLN A 255 -9.43 -31.89 29.98
CA GLN A 255 -10.13 -31.85 31.27
C GLN A 255 -11.59 -32.32 31.14
N LEU A 256 -12.31 -31.86 30.11
CA LEU A 256 -13.69 -32.28 29.88
C LEU A 256 -13.82 -33.79 29.69
N ARG A 257 -12.88 -34.42 28.97
CA ARG A 257 -12.86 -35.89 28.79
C ARG A 257 -12.57 -36.62 30.11
N GLU A 258 -11.65 -36.10 30.92
CA GLU A 258 -11.31 -36.66 32.24
C GLU A 258 -12.49 -36.53 33.22
N GLU A 259 -13.22 -35.40 33.20
CA GLU A 259 -14.41 -35.16 34.02
C GLU A 259 -15.61 -36.00 33.57
N ALA A 260 -15.80 -36.20 32.27
CA ALA A 260 -16.82 -37.09 31.72
C ALA A 260 -16.54 -38.56 32.10
N ALA A 261 -15.28 -39.00 32.00
CA ALA A 261 -14.88 -40.35 32.40
C ALA A 261 -15.00 -40.61 33.92
N SER A 262 -14.92 -39.55 34.74
CA SER A 262 -15.07 -39.62 36.20
C SER A 262 -16.49 -39.31 36.71
N GLY A 263 -17.46 -39.10 35.81
CA GLY A 263 -18.87 -38.84 36.15
C GLY A 263 -19.15 -37.47 36.76
N LYS A 264 -18.21 -36.51 36.66
CA LYS A 264 -18.29 -35.17 37.26
C LYS A 264 -18.67 -34.07 36.27
N ALA A 265 -18.72 -34.36 34.97
CA ALA A 265 -19.13 -33.40 33.96
C ALA A 265 -20.61 -33.00 34.16
N ALA A 266 -20.87 -31.71 34.33
CA ALA A 266 -22.23 -31.20 34.48
C ALA A 266 -22.99 -31.34 33.16
N GLY A 267 -23.97 -32.25 33.13
CA GLY A 267 -24.89 -32.42 32.00
C GLY A 267 -24.84 -33.77 31.31
N VAL A 268 -25.09 -34.86 32.05
CA VAL A 268 -25.69 -36.07 31.47
C VAL A 268 -26.91 -36.38 32.33
N ALA A 269 -28.10 -36.12 31.79
CA ALA A 269 -29.34 -36.56 32.41
C ALA A 269 -29.32 -38.08 32.49
N ALA A 270 -29.33 -38.61 33.71
CA ALA A 270 -29.61 -40.01 33.94
C ALA A 270 -31.11 -40.23 33.66
N GLU A 271 -31.45 -40.81 32.52
CA GLU A 271 -32.76 -41.42 32.34
C GLU A 271 -32.88 -42.56 33.35
N TYR A 272 -33.71 -42.34 34.38
CA TYR A 272 -34.28 -43.43 35.15
C TYR A 272 -35.69 -43.70 34.61
N ASP A 273 -35.82 -44.91 34.09
CA ASP A 273 -37.04 -45.58 33.69
C ASP A 273 -38.16 -45.45 34.75
N SER A 274 -39.29 -44.88 34.36
CA SER A 274 -40.60 -45.28 34.87
C SER A 274 -41.66 -44.92 33.84
N GLY A 275 -42.36 -45.96 33.37
CA GLY A 275 -43.17 -45.91 32.18
C GLY A 275 -44.44 -45.07 32.29
N GLU A 276 -44.89 -44.58 31.14
CA GLU A 276 -46.15 -44.96 30.51
C GLU A 276 -46.12 -44.41 29.08
N MET A 277 -46.31 -45.29 28.10
CA MET A 277 -46.51 -44.89 26.71
C MET A 277 -47.90 -44.29 26.57
N GLU A 278 -48.02 -42.97 26.43
CA GLU A 278 -49.15 -42.37 25.72
C GLU A 278 -48.70 -41.86 24.36
N ALA A 279 -49.13 -42.59 23.34
CA ALA A 279 -49.04 -42.19 21.95
C ALA A 279 -49.96 -40.99 21.72
N PHE A 280 -49.43 -39.92 21.13
CA PHE A 280 -50.25 -39.04 20.31
C PHE A 280 -49.66 -38.89 18.91
N ARG A 281 -50.57 -39.10 17.96
CA ARG A 281 -50.37 -39.31 16.52
C ARG A 281 -50.18 -37.99 15.76
N VAL A 282 -49.30 -38.09 14.77
CA VAL A 282 -49.12 -37.35 13.49
C VAL A 282 -49.36 -35.85 13.53
#